data_AF-A0A6L9M1C7-F1
#
_entry.id   AF-A0A6L9M1C7-F1
#
_cell.length_a   1.000
_cell.length_b   1.000
_cell.length_c   1.000
_cell.angle_alpha   90.00
_cell.angle_beta   90.00
_cell.angle_gamma   90.00
#
_symmetry.space_group_name_H-M   'P 1'
#
loop_
_entity.id
_entity.type
_entity.pdbx_description
1 polymer ?
#
loop_
_entity_poly.entity_id
_entity_poly.type
_entity_poly.pdbx_seq_one_letter_code
_entity_poly.pdbx_strand_id
1 'polypeptide(L)'
;MMKTLQSISVIILLVFFLTACSNGNEPVFTLTLPADTPPETVELLRRTMPNIEKHFPGLIKYYSEMDFLKVHPAFEVYLNSGEHPEMIFLEFKVREDANLPRKLRHCYGHHIFIYIGVDGKIIATNKRAAVSLLQDKPFEEVNEFLEIKL
;
A
#
# COMPACT_ATOMS: atom_id res chain seq x y z
N MET A 1 -55.33 -21.27 -13.05
CA MET A 1 -54.00 -21.70 -12.53
C MET A 1 -52.94 -20.77 -13.08
N MET A 2 -52.48 -19.83 -12.24
CA MET A 2 -51.49 -18.81 -12.57
C MET A 2 -50.09 -19.41 -12.36
N LYS A 3 -49.27 -19.51 -13.40
CA LYS A 3 -47.87 -19.92 -13.29
C LYS A 3 -47.04 -18.68 -12.99
N THR A 4 -46.56 -18.55 -11.76
CA THR A 4 -45.58 -17.56 -11.34
C THR A 4 -44.23 -17.88 -11.98
N LEU A 5 -43.77 -17.04 -12.91
CA LEU A 5 -42.39 -17.05 -13.38
C LEU A 5 -41.50 -16.53 -12.25
N GLN A 6 -40.72 -17.41 -11.63
CA GLN A 6 -39.62 -16.99 -10.77
C GLN A 6 -38.48 -16.47 -11.67
N SER A 7 -38.24 -15.16 -11.61
CA SER A 7 -37.06 -14.52 -12.19
C SER A 7 -35.80 -15.10 -11.55
N ILE A 8 -35.02 -15.83 -12.33
CA ILE A 8 -33.70 -16.31 -11.92
C ILE A 8 -32.74 -15.13 -12.05
N SER A 9 -32.35 -14.54 -10.93
CA SER A 9 -31.26 -13.57 -10.86
C SER A 9 -29.94 -14.28 -11.15
N VAL A 10 -29.41 -14.08 -12.35
CA VAL A 10 -28.08 -14.57 -12.73
C VAL A 10 -27.03 -13.66 -12.08
N ILE A 11 -26.40 -14.13 -11.01
CA ILE A 11 -25.19 -13.53 -10.45
C ILE A 11 -24.02 -13.99 -11.34
N ILE A 12 -23.54 -13.13 -12.22
CA ILE A 12 -22.34 -13.37 -13.02
C ILE A 12 -21.13 -13.12 -12.10
N LEU A 13 -20.60 -14.19 -11.51
CA LEU A 13 -19.34 -14.16 -10.77
C LEU A 13 -18.18 -14.19 -11.79
N LEU A 14 -17.58 -13.04 -12.04
CA LEU A 14 -16.42 -12.90 -12.92
C LEU A 14 -15.14 -13.19 -12.12
N VAL A 15 -14.68 -14.44 -12.18
CA VAL A 15 -13.39 -14.86 -11.59
C VAL A 15 -12.30 -14.75 -12.64
N PHE A 16 -11.41 -13.77 -12.51
CA PHE A 16 -10.21 -13.66 -13.34
C PHE A 16 -9.09 -14.51 -12.74
N PHE A 17 -8.80 -15.66 -13.35
CA PHE A 17 -7.55 -16.38 -13.15
C PHE A 17 -6.52 -15.89 -14.18
N LEU A 18 -5.67 -14.94 -13.79
CA LEU A 18 -4.44 -14.67 -14.54
C LEU A 18 -3.39 -15.70 -14.10
N THR A 19 -3.11 -16.64 -15.00
CA THR A 19 -2.10 -17.68 -14.85
C THR A 19 -0.69 -17.09 -14.96
N ALA A 20 -0.10 -16.75 -13.83
CA ALA A 20 1.35 -16.67 -13.68
C ALA A 20 1.80 -17.84 -12.81
N CYS A 21 2.36 -18.88 -13.44
CA CYS A 21 3.14 -19.90 -12.76
C CYS A 21 4.43 -19.26 -12.24
N SER A 22 4.43 -18.87 -10.97
CA SER A 22 5.63 -18.72 -10.14
C SER A 22 5.36 -19.45 -8.84
N ASN A 23 6.39 -20.09 -8.30
CA ASN A 23 6.32 -21.08 -7.22
C ASN A 23 5.45 -20.60 -6.04
N GLY A 24 4.48 -21.43 -5.67
CA GLY A 24 3.41 -21.11 -4.74
C GLY A 24 3.88 -20.69 -3.34
N ASN A 25 3.11 -19.76 -2.78
CA ASN A 25 3.21 -19.11 -1.46
C ASN A 25 4.05 -17.82 -1.36
N GLU A 26 4.22 -17.07 -2.43
CA GLU A 26 4.50 -15.63 -2.25
C GLU A 26 3.22 -14.95 -1.73
N PRO A 27 3.26 -14.26 -0.58
CA PRO A 27 2.11 -13.55 -0.05
C PRO A 27 1.67 -12.48 -1.05
N VAL A 28 0.45 -12.59 -1.56
CA VAL A 28 -0.15 -11.58 -2.43
C VAL A 28 -0.60 -10.42 -1.56
N PHE A 29 0.08 -9.28 -1.67
CA PHE A 29 -0.37 -8.04 -1.05
C PHE A 29 -1.71 -7.62 -1.69
N THR A 30 -2.78 -7.62 -0.90
CA THR A 30 -4.11 -7.21 -1.35
C THR A 30 -4.58 -6.01 -0.53
N LEU A 31 -4.70 -4.87 -1.19
CA LEU A 31 -5.20 -3.63 -0.59
C LEU A 31 -6.65 -3.39 -1.00
N THR A 32 -7.56 -3.35 -0.03
CA THR A 32 -8.96 -2.98 -0.26
C THR A 32 -9.10 -1.47 -0.12
N LEU A 33 -9.43 -0.80 -1.22
CA LEU A 33 -9.63 0.64 -1.24
C LEU A 33 -11.08 1.01 -0.85
N PRO A 34 -11.30 2.17 -0.21
CA PRO A 34 -12.64 2.73 -0.02
C PRO A 34 -13.40 2.82 -1.35
N ALA A 35 -14.70 2.55 -1.33
CA ALA A 35 -15.53 2.52 -2.55
C ALA A 35 -15.63 3.88 -3.25
N ASP A 36 -15.39 4.96 -2.52
CA ASP A 36 -15.36 6.35 -2.99
C ASP A 36 -13.96 6.80 -3.44
N THR A 37 -12.98 5.90 -3.49
CA THR A 37 -11.64 6.23 -4.03
C THR A 37 -11.76 6.63 -5.50
N PRO A 38 -11.23 7.80 -5.92
CA PRO A 38 -11.34 8.25 -7.30
C PRO A 38 -10.73 7.26 -8.30
N PRO A 39 -11.36 7.01 -9.47
CA PRO A 39 -10.85 6.04 -10.46
C PRO A 39 -9.40 6.29 -10.90
N GLU A 40 -9.00 7.54 -11.03
CA GLU A 40 -7.64 7.95 -11.38
C GLU A 40 -6.62 7.56 -10.30
N THR A 41 -7.01 7.60 -9.03
CA THR A 41 -6.21 7.15 -7.90
C THR A 41 -6.07 5.63 -7.91
N VAL A 42 -7.15 4.91 -8.22
CA VAL A 42 -7.11 3.45 -8.37
C VAL A 42 -6.15 3.05 -9.50
N GLU A 43 -6.19 3.76 -10.64
CA GLU A 43 -5.27 3.52 -11.76
C GLU A 43 -3.81 3.81 -11.40
N LEU A 44 -3.56 4.94 -10.73
CA LEU A 44 -2.23 5.30 -10.22
C LEU A 44 -1.69 4.24 -9.26
N LEU A 45 -2.51 3.74 -8.35
CA LEU A 45 -2.09 2.68 -7.43
C LEU A 45 -1.81 1.38 -8.18
N ARG A 46 -2.67 0.98 -9.13
CA ARG A 46 -2.46 -0.24 -9.93
C ARG A 46 -1.14 -0.21 -10.69
N ARG A 47 -0.79 0.91 -11.34
CA ARG A 47 0.47 1.03 -12.10
C ARG A 47 1.71 1.13 -11.20
N THR A 48 1.57 1.70 -10.01
CA THR A 48 2.72 1.99 -9.12
C THR A 48 2.98 0.88 -8.11
N MET A 49 1.98 0.07 -7.77
CA MET A 49 2.10 -0.99 -6.76
C MET A 49 3.26 -1.95 -6.99
N PRO A 50 3.56 -2.42 -8.23
CA PRO A 50 4.71 -3.29 -8.45
C PRO A 50 6.05 -2.65 -8.03
N ASN A 51 6.20 -1.33 -8.19
CA ASN A 51 7.37 -0.61 -7.75
C ASN A 51 7.40 -0.42 -6.22
N ILE A 52 6.24 -0.14 -5.61
CA ILE A 52 6.09 -0.08 -4.14
C ILE A 52 6.49 -1.41 -3.52
N GLU A 53 5.96 -2.51 -4.03
CA GLU A 53 6.26 -3.87 -3.57
C GLU A 53 7.75 -4.21 -3.69
N LYS A 54 8.38 -3.84 -4.80
CA LYS A 54 9.81 -4.02 -5.04
C LYS A 54 10.68 -3.23 -4.05
N HIS A 55 10.32 -1.98 -3.77
CA HIS A 55 11.14 -1.07 -2.97
C HIS A 55 10.82 -1.10 -1.47
N PHE A 56 9.62 -1.53 -1.09
CA PHE A 56 9.14 -1.65 0.28
C PHE A 56 8.73 -3.09 0.61
N PRO A 57 9.68 -4.05 0.64
CA PRO A 57 9.38 -5.45 0.92
C PRO A 57 8.73 -5.67 2.29
N GLY A 58 8.99 -4.78 3.26
CA GLY A 58 8.37 -4.83 4.57
C GLY A 58 6.87 -4.52 4.55
N LEU A 59 6.37 -3.78 3.55
CA LEU A 59 4.93 -3.56 3.37
C LEU A 59 4.22 -4.91 3.17
N ILE A 60 4.71 -5.74 2.24
CA ILE A 60 4.13 -7.04 1.94
C ILE A 60 4.25 -7.97 3.14
N LYS A 61 5.45 -8.03 3.72
CA LYS A 61 5.78 -8.96 4.80
C LYS A 61 5.01 -8.70 6.09
N TYR A 62 4.72 -7.44 6.40
CA TYR A 62 4.10 -7.03 7.65
C TYR A 62 2.71 -6.40 7.46
N TYR A 63 2.09 -6.55 6.29
CA TYR A 63 0.79 -5.96 6.02
C TYR A 63 -0.28 -6.39 7.03
N SER A 64 -0.30 -7.67 7.42
CA SER A 64 -1.23 -8.20 8.42
C SER A 64 -1.06 -7.60 9.81
N GLU A 65 0.06 -6.93 10.06
CA GLU A 65 0.41 -6.27 11.32
C GLU A 65 0.03 -4.78 11.33
N MET A 66 -0.58 -4.29 10.25
CA MET A 66 -0.97 -2.91 10.06
C MET A 66 -2.45 -2.81 9.71
N ASP A 67 -3.08 -1.75 10.18
CA ASP A 67 -4.40 -1.34 9.72
C ASP A 67 -4.22 -0.34 8.57
N PHE A 68 -4.77 -0.64 7.40
CA PHE A 68 -4.91 0.36 6.35
C PHE A 68 -6.03 1.33 6.72
N LEU A 69 -5.70 2.62 6.80
CA LEU A 69 -6.66 3.63 7.29
C LEU A 69 -7.34 4.36 6.14
N LYS A 70 -6.57 4.89 5.19
CA LYS A 70 -7.11 5.67 4.06
C LYS A 70 -6.11 5.92 2.94
N VAL A 71 -6.67 6.26 1.79
CA VAL A 71 -5.98 7.05 0.75
C VAL A 71 -6.32 8.50 0.97
N HIS A 72 -5.32 9.35 1.11
CA HIS A 72 -5.54 10.78 1.21
C HIS A 72 -5.54 11.44 -0.17
N PRO A 73 -6.26 12.57 -0.31
CA PRO A 73 -6.25 13.33 -1.55
C PRO A 73 -4.86 13.86 -1.87
N ALA A 74 -4.68 14.19 -3.15
CA ALA A 74 -3.44 14.74 -3.66
C ALA A 74 -3.16 16.12 -3.04
N PHE A 75 -1.90 16.35 -2.65
CA PHE A 75 -1.44 17.62 -2.10
C PHE A 75 0.05 17.80 -2.39
N GLU A 76 0.51 19.04 -2.40
CA GLU A 76 1.91 19.37 -2.65
C GLU A 76 2.79 19.01 -1.45
N VAL A 77 3.88 18.29 -1.70
CA VAL A 77 4.82 17.83 -0.66
C VAL A 77 6.22 18.35 -0.94
N TYR A 78 6.92 18.77 0.11
CA TYR A 78 8.32 19.18 0.05
C TYR A 78 9.21 17.94 0.16
N LEU A 79 9.91 17.59 -0.93
CA LEU A 79 10.85 16.48 -0.95
C LEU A 79 12.26 16.91 -0.54
N ASN A 80 13.09 15.96 -0.11
CA ASN A 80 14.50 16.23 0.22
C ASN A 80 15.32 16.62 -1.02
N SER A 81 14.88 16.25 -2.23
CA SER A 81 15.46 16.71 -3.49
C SER A 81 15.24 18.21 -3.76
N GLY A 82 14.38 18.88 -3.00
CA GLY A 82 13.95 20.26 -3.25
C GLY A 82 12.82 20.36 -4.29
N GLU A 83 12.30 19.24 -4.76
CA GLU A 83 11.11 19.19 -5.61
C GLU A 83 9.83 19.36 -4.77
N HIS A 84 8.79 19.93 -5.38
CA HIS A 84 7.46 20.09 -4.78
C HIS A 84 6.37 19.43 -5.63
N PRO A 85 6.39 18.08 -5.78
CA PRO A 85 5.36 17.40 -6.55
C PRO A 85 4.05 17.34 -5.77
N GLU A 86 2.96 17.25 -6.52
CA GLU A 86 1.69 16.80 -5.99
C GLU A 86 1.74 15.28 -5.77
N MET A 87 1.36 14.83 -4.57
CA MET A 87 1.41 13.42 -4.17
C MET A 87 0.12 12.99 -3.49
N ILE A 88 -0.33 11.77 -3.78
CA ILE A 88 -1.28 11.06 -2.92
C ILE A 88 -0.49 10.33 -1.83
N PHE A 89 -1.17 9.89 -0.77
CA PHE A 89 -0.52 9.08 0.26
C PHE A 89 -1.43 8.02 0.83
N LEU A 90 -0.84 6.82 0.98
CA LEU A 90 -1.44 5.70 1.69
C LEU A 90 -1.07 5.81 3.15
N GLU A 91 -2.05 5.73 4.03
CA GLU A 91 -1.83 5.72 5.48
C GLU A 91 -2.13 4.34 6.06
N PHE A 92 -1.15 3.81 6.78
CA PHE A 92 -1.26 2.61 7.59
C PHE A 92 -0.95 2.95 9.03
N LYS A 93 -1.51 2.18 9.97
CA LYS A 93 -1.11 2.23 11.38
C LYS A 93 -0.62 0.86 11.82
N VAL A 94 0.60 0.80 12.34
CA VAL A 94 1.13 -0.44 12.94
C VAL A 94 0.38 -0.70 14.24
N ARG A 95 -0.16 -1.91 14.40
CA ARG A 95 -0.87 -2.27 15.63
C ARG A 95 0.09 -2.30 16.81
N GLU A 96 -0.42 -1.96 18.00
CA GLU A 96 0.37 -1.96 19.24
C GLU A 96 0.81 -3.39 19.64
N ASP A 97 0.02 -4.39 19.26
CA ASP A 97 0.22 -5.81 19.53
C ASP A 97 0.81 -6.57 18.33
N ALA A 98 1.34 -5.85 17.34
CA ALA A 98 1.88 -6.44 16.12
C ALA A 98 2.99 -7.47 16.40
N ASN A 99 3.03 -8.54 15.61
CA ASN A 99 4.08 -9.55 15.70
C ASN A 99 5.30 -9.19 14.83
N LEU A 100 6.06 -8.17 15.26
CA LEU A 100 7.25 -7.70 14.55
C LEU A 100 8.54 -8.29 15.15
N PRO A 101 9.59 -8.51 14.34
CA PRO A 101 10.89 -8.89 14.87
C PRO A 101 11.47 -7.77 15.75
N ARG A 102 12.30 -8.14 16.73
CA ARG A 102 12.90 -7.21 17.72
C ARG A 102 13.53 -5.95 17.10
N LYS A 103 14.13 -6.08 15.91
CA LYS A 103 14.76 -4.97 15.17
C LYS A 103 13.76 -3.87 14.73
N LEU A 104 12.46 -4.19 14.69
CA LEU A 104 11.37 -3.30 14.26
C LEU A 104 10.46 -2.85 15.41
N ARG A 105 10.79 -3.13 16.67
CA ARG A 105 9.96 -2.75 17.84
C ARG A 105 9.65 -1.26 17.92
N HIS A 106 10.47 -0.41 17.32
CA HIS A 106 10.28 1.04 17.27
C HIS A 106 9.14 1.46 16.34
N CYS A 107 8.51 0.51 15.64
CA CYS A 107 7.43 0.78 14.71
C CYS A 107 6.03 0.61 15.33
N TYR A 108 5.90 0.02 16.53
CA TYR A 108 4.61 -0.18 17.19
C TYR A 108 3.84 1.14 17.36
N GLY A 109 2.55 1.12 17.04
CA GLY A 109 1.66 2.28 17.16
C GLY A 109 1.89 3.40 16.14
N HIS A 110 2.95 3.33 15.33
CA HIS A 110 3.28 4.40 14.38
C HIS A 110 2.36 4.41 13.16
N HIS A 111 2.03 5.62 12.72
CA HIS A 111 1.45 5.86 11.40
C HIS A 111 2.55 5.88 10.34
N ILE A 112 2.34 5.09 9.30
CA ILE A 112 3.25 4.85 8.18
C ILE A 112 2.59 5.46 6.95
N PHE A 113 3.30 6.40 6.31
CA PHE A 113 2.83 7.07 5.11
C PHE A 113 3.68 6.66 3.92
N ILE A 114 3.03 6.21 2.85
CA ILE A 114 3.66 5.98 1.55
C ILE A 114 3.15 7.05 0.60
N TYR A 115 4.03 7.97 0.22
CA TYR A 115 3.75 9.04 -0.73
C TYR A 115 3.98 8.53 -2.14
N ILE A 116 3.07 8.89 -3.05
CA ILE A 116 3.14 8.51 -4.45
C ILE A 116 2.87 9.75 -5.29
N GLY A 117 3.83 10.14 -6.13
CA GLY A 117 3.65 11.26 -7.05
C GLY A 117 2.46 11.00 -7.98
N VAL A 118 1.66 12.02 -8.26
CA VAL A 118 0.49 11.87 -9.15
C VAL A 118 0.88 11.43 -10.57
N ASP A 119 2.14 11.68 -10.96
CA ASP A 119 2.75 11.21 -12.20
C ASP A 119 3.20 9.73 -12.15
N GLY A 120 3.22 9.11 -10.97
CA GLY A 120 3.67 7.74 -10.74
C GLY A 120 5.18 7.53 -10.84
N LYS A 121 5.99 8.61 -10.83
CA LYS A 121 7.45 8.54 -11.02
C LYS A 121 8.25 8.62 -9.72
N ILE A 122 7.59 8.97 -8.61
CA ILE A 122 8.25 9.10 -7.32
C ILE A 122 7.42 8.34 -6.28
N ILE A 123 8.11 7.56 -5.46
CA ILE A 123 7.57 7.07 -4.18
C ILE A 123 8.47 7.56 -3.05
N ALA A 124 7.86 7.93 -1.94
CA ALA A 124 8.59 8.39 -0.76
C ALA A 124 7.93 7.91 0.52
N THR A 125 8.67 8.00 1.61
CA THR A 125 8.16 7.81 2.97
C THR A 125 8.97 8.65 3.95
N ASN A 126 8.32 9.11 5.01
CA ASN A 126 8.93 9.90 6.05
C ASN A 126 8.77 9.22 7.41
N LYS A 127 9.59 9.66 8.38
CA LYS A 127 9.82 9.03 9.68
C LYS A 127 10.67 7.77 9.56
N ARG A 128 11.73 7.75 10.37
CA ARG A 128 12.68 6.62 10.42
C ARG A 128 12.00 5.29 10.72
N ALA A 129 10.97 5.26 11.57
CA ALA A 129 10.20 4.04 11.85
C ALA A 129 9.49 3.49 10.60
N ALA A 130 8.93 4.37 9.77
CA ALA A 130 8.31 3.97 8.50
C ALA A 130 9.35 3.42 7.52
N VAL A 131 10.48 4.13 7.35
CA VAL A 131 11.58 3.65 6.48
C VAL A 131 12.09 2.29 6.96
N SER A 132 12.28 2.12 8.27
CA SER A 132 12.74 0.89 8.91
C SER A 132 11.79 -0.28 8.65
N LEU A 133 10.49 -0.08 8.88
CA LEU A 133 9.46 -1.09 8.62
C LEU A 133 9.39 -1.43 7.14
N LEU A 134 9.24 -0.43 6.27
CA LEU A 134 9.03 -0.61 4.83
C LEU A 134 10.25 -1.25 4.14
N GLN A 135 11.47 -0.92 4.55
CA GLN A 135 12.69 -1.55 4.03
C GLN A 135 13.05 -2.88 4.72
N ASP A 136 12.32 -3.31 5.76
CA ASP A 136 12.66 -4.43 6.64
C ASP A 136 14.10 -4.34 7.20
N LYS A 137 14.48 -3.15 7.68
CA LYS A 137 15.81 -2.86 8.22
C LYS A 137 15.75 -2.35 9.67
N PRO A 138 16.80 -2.55 10.48
CA PRO A 138 16.89 -1.97 11.82
C PRO A 138 16.71 -0.44 11.79
N PHE A 139 16.10 0.10 12.84
CA PHE A 139 15.80 1.53 12.96
C PHE A 139 17.06 2.40 12.85
N GLU A 140 18.17 1.95 13.40
CA GLU A 140 19.45 2.66 13.43
C GLU A 140 20.19 2.68 12.08
N GLU A 141 19.78 1.83 11.14
CA GLU A 141 20.45 1.65 9.84
C GLU A 141 19.77 2.40 8.68
N VAL A 142 18.68 3.10 8.98
CA VAL A 142 17.89 3.81 7.96
C VAL A 142 17.85 5.31 8.20
N ASN A 143 17.72 6.05 7.10
CA ASN A 143 17.48 7.48 7.15
C ASN A 143 16.06 7.77 7.65
N GLU A 144 15.83 9.00 8.09
CA GLU A 144 14.49 9.44 8.48
C GLU A 144 13.53 9.58 7.30
N PHE A 145 14.07 9.86 6.12
CA PHE A 145 13.33 10.06 4.89
C PHE A 145 13.94 9.22 3.78
N LEU A 146 13.07 8.70 2.93
CA LEU A 146 13.44 7.93 1.76
C LEU A 146 12.60 8.39 0.57
N GLU A 147 13.28 8.73 -0.51
CA GLU A 147 12.70 9.13 -1.80
C GLU A 147 13.32 8.27 -2.90
N ILE A 148 12.46 7.76 -3.79
CA ILE A 148 12.84 6.84 -4.85
C ILE A 148 12.19 7.32 -6.14
N LYS A 149 13.03 7.55 -7.15
CA LYS A 149 12.60 7.82 -8.53
C LYS A 149 12.42 6.49 -9.27
N LEU A 150 11.27 6.33 -9.93
CA LEU A 150 10.82 5.11 -10.62
C LEU A 150 11.06 5.15 -12.14
#